data_AF-A0A834M8Y8-F1
#
_entry.id   AF-A0A834M8Y8-F1
#
_cell.length_a   1.000
_cell.length_b   1.000
_cell.length_c   1.000
_cell.angle_alpha   90.00
_cell.angle_beta   90.00
_cell.angle_gamma   90.00
#
_symmetry.space_group_name_H-M   'P 1'
#
loop_
_entity.id
_entity.type
_entity.pdbx_description
1 polymer ?
#
loop_
_entity_poly.entity_id
_entity_poly.type
_entity_poly.pdbx_seq_one_letter_code
_entity_poly.pdbx_strand_id
1 'polypeptide(L)'
;MELWKDDQLLSVATCDQLDDGLSAVYTFFEPEAHKRSLGVYSILQQIEYVKTQGLDYLYLGYWVPHSTKMNYKAQYSPLEILLDGQWHRLNKALSEYEIQRLGDSLLTTLPAQLSR
;
A
#
# COMPACT_ATOMS: atom_id res chain seq x y z
N MET A 1 -12.72 4.83 -7.66
CA MET A 1 -13.50 3.66 -7.23
C MET A 1 -14.28 4.03 -5.98
N GLU A 2 -15.52 3.55 -5.87
CA GLU A 2 -16.41 3.89 -4.76
C GLU A 2 -16.96 2.62 -4.13
N LEU A 3 -17.16 2.66 -2.81
CA LEU A 3 -17.88 1.64 -2.06
C LEU A 3 -19.14 2.24 -1.49
N TRP A 4 -20.27 1.66 -1.87
CA TRP A 4 -21.59 2.02 -1.37
C TRP A 4 -22.17 0.89 -0.52
N LYS A 5 -22.90 1.25 0.52
CA LYS A 5 -23.80 0.34 1.23
C LYS A 5 -25.16 1.00 1.29
N ASP A 6 -26.15 0.36 0.64
CA ASP A 6 -27.45 0.98 0.40
C ASP A 6 -27.22 2.36 -0.26
N ASP A 7 -27.79 3.44 0.27
CA ASP A 7 -27.59 4.81 -0.23
C ASP A 7 -26.45 5.57 0.47
N GLN A 8 -25.61 4.87 1.26
CA GLN A 8 -24.48 5.48 1.97
C GLN A 8 -23.14 5.20 1.27
N LEU A 9 -22.45 6.27 0.87
CA LEU A 9 -21.07 6.19 0.40
C LEU A 9 -20.13 5.93 1.58
N LEU A 10 -19.46 4.78 1.56
CA LEU A 10 -18.57 4.35 2.65
C LEU A 10 -17.10 4.63 2.37
N SER A 11 -16.64 4.52 1.12
CA SER A 11 -15.28 4.89 0.76
C SER A 11 -15.15 5.34 -0.69
N VAL A 12 -14.15 6.20 -0.92
CA VAL A 12 -13.73 6.65 -2.25
C VAL A 12 -12.23 6.46 -2.35
N ALA A 13 -11.79 5.70 -3.34
CA ALA A 13 -10.40 5.56 -3.72
C ALA A 13 -10.17 6.24 -5.07
N THR A 14 -9.26 7.21 -5.10
CA THR A 14 -8.75 7.84 -6.33
C THR A 14 -7.49 7.11 -6.76
N CYS A 15 -7.41 6.84 -8.06
CA CYS A 15 -6.36 6.02 -8.63
C CYS A 15 -6.07 6.47 -10.07
N ASP A 16 -4.80 6.38 -10.46
CA ASP A 16 -4.34 6.69 -11.82
C ASP A 16 -4.07 5.38 -12.56
N GLN A 17 -4.57 5.28 -13.79
CA GLN A 17 -4.29 4.13 -14.65
C GLN A 17 -2.92 4.29 -15.33
N LEU A 18 -2.14 3.22 -15.31
CA LEU A 18 -0.84 3.11 -15.95
C LEU A 18 -0.88 2.01 -17.03
N ASP A 19 0.17 1.91 -17.83
CA ASP A 19 0.26 0.91 -18.91
C ASP A 19 0.29 -0.53 -18.38
N ASP A 20 0.87 -0.75 -17.20
CA ASP A 20 1.09 -2.05 -16.57
C ASP A 20 0.32 -2.24 -15.25
N GLY A 21 -0.51 -1.27 -14.86
CA GLY A 21 -1.13 -1.30 -13.55
C GLY A 21 -2.02 -0.13 -13.18
N LEU A 22 -2.31 -0.05 -11.89
CA LEU A 22 -3.06 1.04 -11.27
C LEU A 22 -2.24 1.65 -10.14
N SER A 23 -2.22 2.98 -10.03
CA SER A 23 -1.59 3.70 -8.93
C SER A 23 -2.63 4.13 -7.92
N ALA A 24 -2.52 3.65 -6.67
CA ALA A 24 -3.40 4.07 -5.58
C ALA A 24 -2.95 5.44 -5.03
N VAL A 25 -3.77 6.48 -5.23
CA VAL A 25 -3.39 7.87 -4.90
C VAL A 25 -3.92 8.30 -3.54
N TYR A 26 -5.25 8.44 -3.41
CA TYR A 26 -5.91 8.77 -2.15
C TYR A 26 -7.06 7.83 -1.86
N THR A 27 -7.28 7.51 -0.58
CA THR A 27 -8.45 6.76 -0.12
C THR A 27 -9.07 7.46 1.08
N PHE A 28 -10.34 7.81 0.95
CA PHE A 28 -11.17 8.42 1.98
C PHE A 28 -12.27 7.45 2.37
N PHE A 29 -12.65 7.41 3.64
CA PHE A 29 -13.68 6.49 4.13
C PHE A 29 -14.43 7.06 5.32
N GLU A 30 -15.63 6.54 5.54
CA GLU A 30 -16.53 6.90 6.65
C GLU A 30 -15.82 6.69 8.01
N PRO A 31 -15.51 7.76 8.77
CA PRO A 31 -14.75 7.67 10.02
C PRO A 31 -15.47 6.84 11.09
N GLU A 32 -16.81 6.89 11.13
CA GLU A 32 -17.58 6.12 12.12
C GLU A 32 -17.58 4.61 11.84
N ALA A 33 -17.18 4.20 10.63
CA ALA A 33 -17.06 2.81 10.22
C ALA A 33 -15.65 2.21 10.43
N HIS A 34 -14.81 2.81 11.29
CA HIS A 34 -13.42 2.40 11.54
C HIS A 34 -13.20 0.90 11.82
N LYS A 35 -14.18 0.20 12.42
CA LYS A 35 -14.09 -1.25 12.70
C LYS A 35 -14.11 -2.15 11.45
N ARG A 36 -14.41 -1.59 10.27
CA ARG A 36 -14.60 -2.36 9.02
C ARG A 36 -13.37 -2.39 8.11
N SER A 37 -12.27 -1.75 8.51
CA SER A 37 -11.03 -1.70 7.70
C SER A 37 -11.26 -1.25 6.25
N LEU A 38 -12.08 -0.21 6.06
CA LEU A 38 -12.52 0.27 4.74
C LEU A 38 -11.36 0.65 3.80
N GLY A 39 -10.25 1.14 4.37
CA GLY A 39 -9.02 1.39 3.59
C GLY A 39 -8.47 0.11 2.96
N VAL A 40 -8.33 -0.97 3.75
CA VAL A 40 -7.87 -2.28 3.25
C VAL A 40 -8.84 -2.83 2.21
N TYR A 41 -10.15 -2.73 2.47
CA TYR A 41 -11.15 -3.17 1.51
C TYR A 41 -11.05 -2.42 0.17
N SER A 42 -10.82 -1.10 0.22
CA SER A 42 -10.64 -0.28 -1.00
C SER A 42 -9.40 -0.70 -1.80
N ILE A 43 -8.33 -1.17 -1.14
CA ILE A 43 -7.17 -1.76 -1.82
C ILE A 43 -7.53 -3.11 -2.45
N LEU A 44 -8.28 -3.98 -1.74
CA LEU A 44 -8.72 -5.27 -2.29
C LEU A 44 -9.58 -5.07 -3.55
N GLN A 45 -10.47 -4.08 -3.56
CA GLN A 45 -11.24 -3.73 -4.76
C GLN A 45 -10.34 -3.29 -5.93
N GLN A 46 -9.30 -2.50 -5.66
CA GLN A 46 -8.32 -2.11 -6.69
C GLN A 46 -7.53 -3.31 -7.22
N ILE A 47 -7.15 -4.26 -6.36
CA ILE A 47 -6.50 -5.51 -6.76
C ILE A 47 -7.41 -6.31 -7.71
N GLU A 48 -8.68 -6.47 -7.35
CA GLU A 48 -9.64 -7.16 -8.22
C GLU A 48 -9.85 -6.42 -9.53
N TYR A 49 -9.92 -5.08 -9.52
CA TYR A 49 -9.99 -4.28 -10.72
C TYR A 49 -8.78 -4.52 -11.64
N VAL A 50 -7.55 -4.42 -11.12
CA VAL A 50 -6.30 -4.69 -11.86
C VAL A 50 -6.35 -6.07 -12.51
N LYS A 51 -6.76 -7.11 -11.77
CA LYS A 51 -6.93 -8.47 -12.31
C LYS A 51 -7.97 -8.52 -13.44
N THR A 52 -9.12 -7.87 -13.28
CA THR A 52 -10.16 -7.86 -14.33
C THR A 52 -9.72 -7.18 -15.62
N GLN A 53 -8.81 -6.21 -15.52
CA GLN A 53 -8.23 -5.52 -16.67
C GLN A 53 -7.05 -6.30 -17.29
N GLY A 54 -6.61 -7.40 -16.67
CA GLY A 54 -5.43 -8.15 -17.11
C GLY A 54 -4.13 -7.38 -16.91
N LEU A 55 -4.10 -6.46 -15.94
CA LEU A 55 -2.92 -5.69 -15.56
C LEU A 55 -2.11 -6.43 -14.48
N ASP A 56 -0.82 -6.15 -14.41
CA ASP A 56 0.11 -6.90 -13.56
C ASP A 56 0.27 -6.29 -12.16
N TYR A 57 0.13 -4.96 -12.04
CA TYR A 57 0.53 -4.23 -10.84
C TYR A 57 -0.55 -3.34 -10.22
N LEU A 58 -0.56 -3.32 -8.89
CA LEU A 58 -1.17 -2.24 -8.11
C LEU A 58 -0.06 -1.54 -7.33
N TYR A 59 0.24 -0.30 -7.71
CA TYR A 59 1.23 0.53 -7.04
C TYR A 59 0.60 1.17 -5.81
N LEU A 60 0.99 0.68 -4.63
CA LEU A 60 0.57 1.23 -3.35
C LEU A 60 1.32 2.52 -2.99
N GLY A 61 2.32 2.92 -3.78
CA GLY A 61 3.17 4.09 -3.54
C GLY A 61 4.19 3.87 -2.41
N TYR A 62 4.78 4.98 -1.94
CA TYR A 62 5.86 4.94 -0.95
C TYR A 62 5.47 4.19 0.33
N TRP A 63 6.42 3.51 0.95
CA TRP A 63 6.22 2.80 2.21
C TRP A 63 7.28 3.25 3.21
N VAL A 64 6.82 3.74 4.37
CA VAL A 64 7.68 4.14 5.49
C VAL A 64 7.68 3.02 6.53
N PRO A 65 8.81 2.34 6.74
CA PRO A 65 8.96 1.38 7.83
C PRO A 65 8.65 2.03 9.19
N HIS A 66 8.10 1.24 10.12
CA HIS A 66 7.64 1.69 11.46
C HIS A 66 6.43 2.63 11.50
N SER A 67 5.91 3.08 10.36
CA SER A 67 4.67 3.85 10.33
C SER A 67 3.47 2.92 10.50
N THR A 68 2.80 2.97 11.66
CA THR A 68 1.56 2.21 11.92
C THR A 68 0.52 2.43 10.83
N LYS A 69 0.47 3.63 10.24
CA LYS A 69 -0.46 3.97 9.15
C LYS A 69 -0.14 3.28 7.82
N MET A 70 1.08 2.77 7.63
CA MET A 70 1.56 2.19 6.36
C MET A 70 1.90 0.70 6.47
N ASN A 71 1.85 0.12 7.68
CA ASN A 71 2.10 -1.30 7.91
C ASN A 71 1.18 -2.22 7.10
N TYR A 72 -0.03 -1.78 6.74
CA TYR A 72 -0.96 -2.58 5.94
C TYR A 72 -0.38 -2.96 4.57
N LYS A 73 0.50 -2.14 3.97
CA LYS A 73 1.11 -2.41 2.65
C LYS A 73 2.00 -3.66 2.65
N ALA A 74 2.58 -3.98 3.81
CA ALA A 74 3.45 -5.14 3.98
C ALA A 74 2.69 -6.46 4.18
N GLN A 75 1.35 -6.40 4.25
CA GLN A 75 0.49 -7.57 4.46
C GLN A 75 0.01 -8.23 3.16
N TYR A 76 0.26 -7.61 2.00
CA TYR A 76 -0.09 -8.18 0.70
C TYR A 76 0.98 -9.17 0.21
N SER A 77 0.59 -10.13 -0.63
CA SER A 77 1.51 -11.08 -1.25
C SER A 77 0.95 -11.59 -2.59
N PRO A 78 1.78 -11.75 -3.64
CA PRO A 78 3.19 -11.32 -3.72
C PRO A 78 3.30 -9.79 -3.69
N LEU A 79 4.43 -9.26 -3.20
CA LEU A 79 4.70 -7.82 -3.17
C LEU A 79 6.13 -7.53 -3.67
N GLU A 80 6.32 -6.35 -4.24
CA GLU A 80 7.63 -5.89 -4.71
C GLU A 80 8.01 -4.59 -3.98
N ILE A 81 9.26 -4.52 -3.51
CA ILE A 81 9.80 -3.33 -2.83
C ILE A 81 11.02 -2.86 -3.61
N LEU A 82 11.11 -1.55 -3.84
CA LEU A 82 12.29 -0.90 -4.38
C LEU A 82 13.25 -0.55 -3.22
N LEU A 83 14.42 -1.20 -3.17
CA LEU A 83 15.48 -0.95 -2.19
C LEU A 83 16.77 -0.65 -2.97
N ASP A 84 17.44 0.45 -2.63
CA ASP A 84 18.70 0.87 -3.28
C ASP A 84 18.65 0.86 -4.82
N GLY A 85 17.50 1.24 -5.39
CA GLY A 85 17.26 1.27 -6.83
C GLY A 85 17.01 -0.09 -7.49
N GLN A 86 16.87 -1.16 -6.70
CA GLN A 86 16.58 -2.51 -7.18
C GLN A 86 15.24 -3.03 -6.67
N TRP A 87 14.46 -3.63 -7.56
CA TRP A 87 13.19 -4.27 -7.21
C TRP A 87 13.42 -5.65 -6.61
N HIS A 88 12.88 -5.87 -5.42
CA HIS A 88 12.92 -7.14 -4.72
C HIS A 88 11.51 -7.70 -4.57
N ARG A 89 11.30 -8.90 -5.12
CA ARG A 89 10.03 -9.62 -5.00
C ARG A 89 9.98 -10.47 -3.75
N LEU A 90 8.90 -10.34 -2.99
CA LEU A 90 8.59 -11.11 -1.80
C LEU A 90 7.33 -11.92 -2.06
N ASN A 91 7.42 -13.23 -1.88
CA ASN A 91 6.29 -14.15 -2.06
C ASN A 91 5.53 -14.42 -0.75
N LYS A 92 5.71 -13.55 0.25
CA LYS A 92 5.01 -13.59 1.54
C LYS A 92 4.84 -12.18 2.08
N ALA A 93 3.85 -12.01 2.94
CA ALA A 93 3.76 -10.83 3.80
C ALA A 93 4.98 -10.76 4.73
N LEU A 94 5.36 -9.54 5.11
CA LEU A 94 6.44 -9.32 6.06
C LEU A 94 5.94 -9.44 7.50
N SER A 95 6.69 -10.14 8.34
CA SER A 95 6.50 -10.13 9.79
C SER A 95 6.91 -8.77 10.39
N GLU A 96 6.42 -8.47 11.60
CA GLU A 96 6.80 -7.26 12.33
C GLU A 96 8.32 -7.15 12.52
N TYR A 97 8.99 -8.27 12.78
CA TYR A 97 10.46 -8.33 12.88
C TYR A 97 11.15 -7.96 11.55
N GLU A 98 10.65 -8.45 10.43
CA GLU A 98 11.19 -8.12 9.10
C GLU A 98 10.95 -6.66 8.73
N ILE A 99 9.77 -6.11 9.06
CA ILE A 99 9.45 -4.69 8.88
C ILE A 99 10.41 -3.83 9.70
N GLN A 100 10.63 -4.19 10.98
CA GLN A 100 11.53 -3.47 11.86
C GLN A 100 12.96 -3.48 11.31
N ARG A 101 13.47 -4.67 10.93
CA ARG A 101 14.82 -4.83 10.40
C ARG A 101 15.04 -4.07 9.09
N LEU A 102 14.06 -4.08 8.18
CA LEU A 102 14.12 -3.30 6.93
C LEU A 102 14.16 -1.81 7.21
N GLY A 103 13.37 -1.34 8.15
CA GLY A 103 13.37 0.07 8.55
C GLY A 103 14.69 0.53 9.16
N ASP A 104 15.27 -0.27 10.06
CA ASP A 104 16.58 0.02 10.64
C ASP A 104 17.68 0.06 9.56
N SER A 105 17.61 -0.82 8.56
CA SER A 105 18.55 -0.85 7.43
C SER A 105 18.41 0.37 6.50
N LEU A 106 17.19 0.87 6.31
CA LEU A 106 16.91 2.06 5.49
C LEU A 106 17.28 3.38 6.20
N LEU A 107 17.24 3.38 7.54
CA LEU A 107 17.66 4.53 8.35
C LEU A 107 19.19 4.62 8.48
N THR A 108 19.89 3.49 8.49
CA THR A 108 21.37 3.45 8.55
C THR A 108 22.05 3.79 7.23
N THR A 109 21.31 3.79 6.12
CA THR A 109 21.77 4.20 4.78
C THR A 109 21.51 5.68 4.49
N LEU A 110 20.81 6.42 5.36
CA LEU A 110 20.78 7.88 5.31
C LEU A 110 22.17 8.42 5.67
N PRO A 111 22.83 9.20 4.78
CA PRO A 111 24.11 9.78 5.12
C PRO A 111 23.94 10.68 6.34
N ALA A 112 24.87 10.56 7.30
CA ALA A 112 24.95 11.33 8.54
C ALA A 112 25.14 12.87 8.34
N GLN A 113 24.80 13.41 7.16
CA GLN A 113 24.98 14.80 6.77
C GLN A 113 23.68 15.62 6.72
N LEU A 114 22.53 15.05 7.04
CA LEU A 114 21.25 15.79 7.13
C LEU A 114 20.84 16.18 8.56
N SER A 115 21.72 16.03 9.56
CA SER A 115 21.55 16.64 10.88
C SER A 115 22.38 17.93 10.99
N ARG A 116 21.89 19.01 10.38
CA ARG A 116 22.25 20.39 10.73
C ARG A 116 21.04 21.28 10.63
#